data_AF-A0A3E0X163-F1
#
_entry.id   AF-A0A3E0X163-F1
#
_cell.length_a   1.000
_cell.length_b   1.000
_cell.length_c   1.000
_cell.angle_alpha   90.00
_cell.angle_beta   90.00
_cell.angle_gamma   90.00
#
_symmetry.space_group_name_H-M   'P 1'
#
loop_
_entity.id
_entity.type
_entity.pdbx_description
1 polymer ?
#
loop_
_entity_poly.entity_id
_entity_poly.type
_entity_poly.pdbx_seq_one_letter_code
_entity_poly.pdbx_strand_id
1 'polypeptide(L)'
;MRFAARGAISTRRCGMKTKLAALALIALLGLALHIQNLRLDTARARQEQAMQQRDTAQAALTKANEILERQQQLAAEHARQRAEQLAEQQRLERELADRTRHIRRLHSENEKLRAWADAVMPEPVIRLRERPALTGADAYRQRLRDTDALPATGQQPTDKRRSQPVD
;
A
#
# COMPACT_ATOMS: atom_id res chain seq x y z
N MET A 1 -124.64 2.12 -10.18
CA MET A 1 -123.61 1.17 -9.69
C MET A 1 -122.31 1.41 -10.44
N ARG A 2 -121.22 1.82 -9.77
CA ARG A 2 -119.78 1.61 -10.13
C ARG A 2 -118.87 2.58 -9.35
N PHE A 3 -118.48 2.22 -8.12
CA PHE A 3 -117.36 2.84 -7.40
C PHE A 3 -116.78 1.81 -6.42
N ALA A 4 -115.84 0.98 -6.88
CA ALA A 4 -114.98 0.15 -6.02
C ALA A 4 -113.86 -0.51 -6.84
N ALA A 5 -112.82 0.23 -7.23
CA ALA A 5 -111.61 -0.38 -7.83
C ALA A 5 -110.30 0.42 -7.69
N ARG A 6 -110.28 1.59 -7.03
CA ARG A 6 -109.07 2.46 -6.98
C ARG A 6 -108.16 2.28 -5.75
N GLY A 7 -108.59 1.59 -4.69
CA GLY A 7 -107.82 1.45 -3.44
C GLY A 7 -106.65 0.44 -3.47
N ALA A 8 -106.77 -0.66 -4.23
CA ALA A 8 -105.82 -1.78 -4.18
C ALA A 8 -104.52 -1.57 -5.00
N ILE A 9 -104.47 -0.52 -5.82
CA ILE A 9 -103.31 -0.21 -6.68
C ILE A 9 -102.30 0.68 -5.95
N SER A 10 -102.77 1.51 -5.01
CA SER A 10 -101.93 2.46 -4.24
C SER A 10 -101.03 1.73 -3.24
N THR A 11 -101.57 0.77 -2.49
CA THR A 11 -100.81 -0.02 -1.49
C THR A 11 -99.75 -0.91 -2.13
N ARG A 12 -100.07 -1.54 -3.27
CA ARG A 12 -99.09 -2.31 -4.06
C ARG A 12 -97.95 -1.44 -4.59
N ARG A 13 -98.25 -0.20 -5.02
CA ARG A 13 -97.23 0.75 -5.47
C ARG A 13 -96.32 1.23 -4.36
N CYS A 14 -96.82 1.41 -3.13
CA CYS A 14 -95.99 1.81 -1.99
C CYS A 14 -95.02 0.69 -1.56
N GLY A 15 -95.50 -0.56 -1.49
CA GLY A 15 -94.66 -1.72 -1.16
C GLY A 15 -93.65 -2.10 -2.25
N MET A 16 -93.92 -1.76 -3.51
CA MET A 16 -92.96 -1.98 -4.61
C MET A 16 -91.81 -0.97 -4.55
N LYS A 17 -92.08 0.30 -4.25
CA LYS A 17 -91.06 1.34 -4.13
C LYS A 17 -90.06 1.08 -3.00
N THR A 18 -90.52 0.58 -1.86
CA THR A 18 -89.64 0.23 -0.73
C THR A 18 -88.72 -0.94 -1.06
N LYS A 19 -89.23 -1.97 -1.75
CA LYS A 19 -88.41 -3.09 -2.24
C LYS A 19 -87.36 -2.64 -3.25
N LEU A 20 -87.72 -1.75 -4.18
CA LEU A 20 -86.78 -1.18 -5.14
C LEU A 20 -85.70 -0.34 -4.46
N ALA A 21 -86.08 0.47 -3.46
CA ALA A 21 -85.12 1.26 -2.68
C ALA A 21 -84.14 0.38 -1.90
N ALA A 22 -84.63 -0.72 -1.29
CA ALA A 22 -83.78 -1.67 -0.59
C ALA A 22 -82.79 -2.38 -1.53
N LEU A 23 -83.24 -2.82 -2.71
CA LEU A 23 -82.37 -3.42 -3.72
C LEU A 23 -81.32 -2.43 -4.24
N ALA A 24 -81.70 -1.18 -4.47
CA ALA A 24 -80.77 -0.13 -4.89
C ALA A 24 -79.70 0.13 -3.83
N LEU A 25 -80.07 0.14 -2.55
CA LEU A 25 -79.12 0.32 -1.44
C LEU A 25 -78.13 -0.85 -1.35
N ILE A 26 -78.61 -2.09 -1.49
CA ILE A 26 -77.75 -3.29 -1.53
C ILE A 26 -76.80 -3.23 -2.72
N ALA A 27 -77.30 -2.85 -3.91
CA ALA A 27 -76.46 -2.72 -5.10
C ALA A 27 -75.37 -1.66 -4.92
N LEU A 28 -75.70 -0.51 -4.31
CA LEU A 28 -74.72 0.53 -4.00
C LEU A 28 -73.67 0.08 -2.99
N LEU A 29 -74.08 -0.64 -1.94
CA LEU A 29 -73.15 -1.23 -0.96
C LEU A 29 -72.22 -2.25 -1.63
N GLY A 30 -72.76 -3.14 -2.47
CA GLY A 30 -71.96 -4.10 -3.23
C GLY A 30 -70.95 -3.41 -4.14
N LEU A 31 -71.37 -2.37 -4.86
CA LEU A 31 -70.48 -1.57 -5.71
C LEU A 31 -69.39 -0.87 -4.89
N ALA A 32 -69.75 -0.27 -3.75
CA ALA A 32 -68.80 0.39 -2.86
C ALA A 32 -67.76 -0.58 -2.28
N LEU A 33 -68.16 -1.79 -1.90
CA LEU A 33 -67.24 -2.85 -1.45
C LEU A 33 -66.35 -3.33 -2.59
N HIS A 34 -66.88 -3.49 -3.79
CA HIS A 34 -66.09 -3.87 -4.95
C HIS A 34 -65.01 -2.83 -5.28
N ILE A 35 -65.36 -1.55 -5.26
CA ILE A 35 -64.40 -0.45 -5.45
C ILE A 35 -63.33 -0.47 -4.35
N GLN A 36 -63.70 -0.71 -3.09
CA GLN A 36 -62.75 -0.82 -1.99
C GLN A 36 -61.78 -2.00 -2.17
N ASN A 37 -62.27 -3.16 -2.59
CA ASN A 37 -61.43 -4.33 -2.87
C ASN A 37 -60.42 -4.02 -4.00
N LEU A 38 -60.87 -3.41 -5.10
CA LEU A 38 -59.98 -3.00 -6.19
C LEU A 38 -58.91 -1.99 -5.71
N ARG A 39 -59.28 -1.04 -4.84
CA ARG A 39 -58.33 -0.09 -4.25
C ARG A 39 -57.35 -0.78 -3.31
N LEU A 40 -57.78 -1.79 -2.56
CA LEU A 40 -56.92 -2.56 -1.68
C LEU A 40 -55.93 -3.43 -2.46
N ASP A 41 -56.38 -4.08 -3.53
CA ASP A 41 -55.54 -4.92 -4.38
C ASP A 41 -54.48 -4.08 -5.11
N THR A 42 -54.86 -2.91 -5.63
CA THR A 42 -53.89 -1.97 -6.22
C THR A 42 -52.91 -1.41 -5.19
N ALA A 43 -53.35 -1.16 -3.95
CA ALA A 43 -52.46 -0.73 -2.87
C ALA A 43 -51.46 -1.84 -2.48
N ARG A 44 -51.92 -3.09 -2.37
CA ARG A 44 -51.08 -4.27 -2.10
C ARG A 44 -50.04 -4.48 -3.20
N ALA A 45 -50.45 -4.43 -4.46
CA ALA A 45 -49.54 -4.57 -5.61
C ALA A 45 -48.43 -3.50 -5.59
N ARG A 46 -48.76 -2.25 -5.26
CA ARG A 46 -47.75 -1.18 -5.11
C ARG A 46 -46.81 -1.43 -3.94
N GLN A 47 -47.31 -1.95 -2.82
CA GLN A 47 -46.49 -2.28 -1.67
C GLN A 47 -45.52 -3.42 -1.98
N GLU A 48 -45.98 -4.47 -2.66
CA GLU A 48 -45.14 -5.58 -3.11
C GLU A 48 -44.05 -5.10 -4.08
N GLN A 49 -44.41 -4.26 -5.05
CA GLN A 49 -43.42 -3.64 -5.95
C GLN A 49 -42.40 -2.80 -5.19
N ALA A 50 -42.84 -1.99 -4.22
CA ALA A 50 -41.94 -1.20 -3.39
C ALA A 50 -41.02 -2.09 -2.54
N MET A 51 -41.52 -3.19 -1.98
CA MET A 51 -40.70 -4.15 -1.24
C MET A 51 -39.66 -4.81 -2.16
N GLN A 52 -40.07 -5.28 -3.35
CA GLN A 52 -39.14 -5.85 -4.34
C GLN A 52 -38.07 -4.85 -4.79
N GLN A 53 -38.44 -3.58 -4.99
CA GLN A 53 -37.46 -2.53 -5.30
C GLN A 53 -36.48 -2.29 -4.16
N ARG A 54 -36.96 -2.32 -2.91
CA ARG A 54 -36.09 -2.19 -1.74
C ARG A 54 -35.15 -3.38 -1.60
N ASP A 55 -35.65 -4.59 -1.78
CA ASP A 55 -34.85 -5.82 -1.69
C ASP A 55 -33.78 -5.86 -2.79
N THR A 56 -34.14 -5.49 -4.02
CA THR A 56 -33.17 -5.41 -5.13
C THR A 56 -32.14 -4.31 -4.92
N ALA A 57 -32.55 -3.13 -4.43
CA ALA A 57 -31.63 -2.06 -4.06
C ALA A 57 -30.69 -2.48 -2.92
N GLN A 58 -31.21 -3.16 -1.90
CA GLN A 58 -30.42 -3.64 -0.77
C GLN A 58 -29.43 -4.73 -1.22
N ALA A 59 -29.86 -5.66 -2.07
CA ALA A 59 -28.96 -6.65 -2.66
C ALA A 59 -27.86 -6.00 -3.53
N ALA A 60 -28.18 -4.94 -4.26
CA ALA A 60 -27.21 -4.19 -5.04
C ALA A 60 -26.20 -3.47 -4.13
N LEU A 61 -26.66 -2.85 -3.04
CA LEU A 61 -25.80 -2.22 -2.04
C LEU A 61 -24.87 -3.22 -1.34
N THR A 62 -25.39 -4.39 -0.94
CA THR A 62 -24.56 -5.45 -0.36
C THR A 62 -23.46 -5.89 -1.32
N LYS A 63 -23.80 -6.14 -2.59
CA LYS A 63 -22.81 -6.48 -3.63
C LYS A 63 -21.78 -5.38 -3.84
N ALA A 64 -22.22 -4.11 -3.86
CA ALA A 64 -21.32 -2.98 -4.02
C ALA A 64 -20.35 -2.87 -2.83
N ASN A 65 -20.83 -3.07 -1.60
CA ASN A 65 -20.00 -3.10 -0.40
C ASN A 65 -18.98 -4.23 -0.44
N GLU A 66 -19.38 -5.45 -0.80
CA GLU A 66 -18.45 -6.58 -0.96
C GLU A 66 -17.34 -6.27 -1.98
N ILE A 67 -17.71 -5.65 -3.12
CA ILE A 67 -16.73 -5.23 -4.13
C ILE A 67 -15.79 -4.18 -3.57
N LEU A 68 -16.31 -3.19 -2.84
CA LEU A 68 -15.53 -2.13 -2.24
C LEU A 68 -14.54 -2.69 -1.21
N GLU A 69 -14.98 -3.61 -0.35
CA GLU A 69 -14.12 -4.29 0.62
C GLU A 69 -12.99 -5.06 -0.07
N ARG A 70 -13.29 -5.83 -1.13
CA ARG A 70 -12.26 -6.52 -1.92
C ARG A 70 -11.29 -5.54 -2.56
N GLN A 71 -11.77 -4.43 -3.13
CA GLN A 71 -10.90 -3.41 -3.72
C GLN A 71 -9.98 -2.76 -2.67
N GLN A 72 -10.48 -2.50 -1.47
CA GLN A 72 -9.67 -1.97 -0.38
C GLN A 72 -8.59 -2.96 0.07
N GLN A 73 -8.92 -4.24 0.17
CA GLN A 73 -7.96 -5.30 0.48
C GLN A 73 -6.86 -5.37 -0.58
N LEU A 74 -7.23 -5.42 -1.87
CA LEU A 74 -6.27 -5.44 -2.97
C LEU A 74 -5.41 -4.17 -3.01
N ALA A 75 -5.99 -3.00 -2.75
CA ALA A 75 -5.24 -1.75 -2.69
C ALA A 75 -4.22 -1.76 -1.54
N ALA A 76 -4.60 -2.29 -0.37
CA ALA A 76 -3.70 -2.44 0.77
C ALA A 76 -2.56 -3.43 0.48
N GLU A 77 -2.86 -4.56 -0.15
CA GLU A 77 -1.85 -5.54 -0.59
C GLU A 77 -0.89 -4.95 -1.61
N HIS A 78 -1.41 -4.28 -2.64
CA HIS A 78 -0.58 -3.58 -3.63
C HIS A 78 0.29 -2.50 -3.00
N ALA A 79 -0.22 -1.75 -2.03
CA ALA A 79 0.58 -0.75 -1.32
C ALA A 79 1.73 -1.39 -0.54
N ARG A 80 1.49 -2.52 0.14
CA ARG A 80 2.54 -3.29 0.84
C ARG A 80 3.59 -3.81 -0.13
N GLN A 81 3.17 -4.46 -1.22
CA GLN A 81 4.06 -4.97 -2.25
C GLN A 81 4.93 -3.87 -2.86
N ARG A 82 4.34 -2.69 -3.14
CA ARG A 82 5.09 -1.53 -3.63
C ARG A 82 6.11 -1.02 -2.60
N ALA A 83 5.75 -0.98 -1.31
CA ALA A 83 6.66 -0.57 -0.25
C ALA A 83 7.84 -1.55 -0.11
N GLU A 84 7.57 -2.86 -0.17
CA GLU A 84 8.59 -3.91 -0.17
C GLU A 84 9.51 -3.80 -1.38
N GLN A 85 8.95 -3.62 -2.58
CA GLN A 85 9.73 -3.44 -3.80
C GLN A 85 10.63 -2.19 -3.73
N LEU A 86 10.12 -1.08 -3.19
CA LEU A 86 10.92 0.13 -2.99
C LEU A 86 12.03 -0.09 -1.97
N ALA A 87 11.75 -0.82 -0.88
CA ALA A 87 12.76 -1.16 0.12
C ALA A 87 13.88 -2.03 -0.48
N GLU A 88 13.54 -3.01 -1.30
CA GLU A 88 14.52 -3.84 -2.02
C GLU A 88 15.32 -3.01 -3.04
N GLN A 89 14.68 -2.11 -3.80
CA GLN A 89 15.40 -1.21 -4.69
C GLN A 89 16.42 -0.35 -3.93
N GLN A 90 16.01 0.27 -2.82
CA GLN A 90 16.92 1.05 -1.98
C GLN A 90 18.05 0.21 -1.41
N ARG A 91 17.79 -1.04 -1.02
CA ARG A 91 18.81 -1.97 -0.53
C ARG A 91 19.83 -2.29 -1.63
N LEU A 92 19.36 -2.59 -2.84
CA LEU A 92 20.22 -2.86 -3.99
C LEU A 92 21.06 -1.64 -4.38
N GLU A 93 20.47 -0.44 -4.38
CA GLU A 93 21.20 0.81 -4.63
C GLU A 93 22.31 1.03 -3.60
N ARG A 94 22.04 0.79 -2.31
CA ARG A 94 23.07 0.88 -1.26
C ARG A 94 24.18 -0.15 -1.48
N GLU A 95 23.82 -1.39 -1.79
CA GLU A 95 24.80 -2.45 -2.06
C GLU A 95 25.67 -2.11 -3.27
N LEU A 96 25.08 -1.59 -4.35
CA LEU A 96 25.83 -1.13 -5.52
C LEU A 96 26.77 0.02 -5.17
N ALA A 97 26.30 1.02 -4.40
CA ALA A 97 27.14 2.12 -3.95
C ALA A 97 28.32 1.62 -3.10
N ASP A 98 28.11 0.65 -2.23
CA ASP A 98 29.15 0.01 -1.42
C ASP A 98 30.17 -0.73 -2.29
N ARG A 99 29.70 -1.56 -3.22
CA ARG A 99 30.56 -2.27 -4.19
C ARG A 99 31.40 -1.30 -5.01
N THR A 100 30.81 -0.22 -5.52
CA THR A 100 31.54 0.82 -6.26
C THR A 100 32.60 1.50 -5.40
N ARG A 101 32.26 1.86 -4.15
CA ARG A 101 33.24 2.44 -3.21
C ARG A 101 34.38 1.48 -2.90
N HIS A 102 34.08 0.19 -2.73
CA HIS A 102 35.07 -0.84 -2.48
C HIS A 102 36.03 -1.01 -3.66
N ILE A 103 35.51 -1.12 -4.88
CA ILE A 103 36.33 -1.21 -6.11
C ILE A 103 37.22 0.03 -6.26
N ARG A 104 36.68 1.23 -6.05
CA ARG A 104 37.47 2.47 -6.12
C ARG A 104 38.59 2.51 -5.10
N ARG A 105 38.33 2.03 -3.88
CA ARG A 105 39.35 1.90 -2.83
C ARG A 105 40.46 0.95 -3.27
N LEU A 106 40.11 -0.25 -3.72
CA LEU A 106 41.07 -1.24 -4.20
C LEU A 106 41.91 -0.72 -5.37
N HIS A 107 41.30 0.03 -6.29
CA HIS A 107 42.02 0.67 -7.39
C HIS A 107 43.06 1.68 -6.87
N SER A 108 42.65 2.59 -5.99
CA SER A 108 43.55 3.59 -5.40
C SER A 108 44.67 2.95 -4.59
N GLU A 109 44.39 1.88 -3.86
CA GLU A 109 45.39 1.11 -3.13
C GLU A 109 46.37 0.40 -4.09
N ASN A 110 45.88 -0.17 -5.19
CA ASN A 110 46.72 -0.78 -6.21
C ASN A 110 47.66 0.25 -6.86
N GLU A 111 47.15 1.42 -7.23
CA GLU A 111 47.96 2.52 -7.79
C GLU A 111 49.05 2.99 -6.81
N LYS A 112 48.71 3.13 -5.52
CA LYS A 112 49.71 3.48 -4.48
C LYS A 112 50.79 2.41 -4.34
N LEU A 113 50.43 1.13 -4.39
CA LEU A 113 51.39 0.03 -4.31
C LEU A 113 52.32 0.00 -5.52
N ARG A 114 51.78 0.22 -6.73
CA ARG A 114 52.59 0.36 -7.95
C ARG A 114 53.56 1.52 -7.85
N ALA A 115 53.08 2.70 -7.44
CA ALA A 115 53.93 3.87 -7.25
C ALA A 115 55.05 3.64 -6.22
N TRP A 116 54.78 2.87 -5.15
CA TRP A 116 55.81 2.48 -4.19
C TRP A 116 56.83 1.49 -4.78
N ALA A 117 56.38 0.52 -5.58
CA ALA A 117 57.26 -0.45 -6.23
C ALA A 117 58.15 0.20 -7.31
N ASP A 118 57.62 1.20 -8.03
CA ASP A 118 58.34 1.94 -9.08
C ASP A 118 59.25 3.06 -8.50
N ALA A 119 59.10 3.42 -7.22
CA ALA A 119 59.95 4.40 -6.57
C ALA A 119 61.39 3.88 -6.43
N VAL A 120 62.38 4.76 -6.72
CA VAL A 120 63.80 4.41 -6.60
C VAL A 120 64.10 3.98 -5.16
N MET A 121 64.62 2.76 -5.02
CA MET A 121 64.92 2.16 -3.72
C MET A 121 65.94 3.04 -2.97
N PRO A 122 65.66 3.43 -1.71
CA PRO A 122 66.58 4.27 -0.95
C PRO A 122 67.95 3.61 -0.80
N GLU A 123 69.00 4.41 -0.94
CA GLU A 123 70.41 4.00 -0.84
C GLU A 123 70.76 3.08 0.36
N PRO A 124 70.17 3.25 1.56
CA PRO A 124 70.39 2.32 2.67
C PRO A 124 69.92 0.88 2.39
N VAL A 125 68.84 0.71 1.64
CA VAL A 125 68.27 -0.61 1.29
C VAL A 125 69.15 -1.31 0.26
N ILE A 126 69.68 -0.56 -0.72
CA ILE A 126 70.62 -1.06 -1.71
C ILE A 126 71.89 -1.57 -1.02
N ARG A 127 72.48 -0.77 -0.12
CA ARG A 127 73.66 -1.17 0.67
C ARG A 127 73.45 -2.43 1.54
N LEU A 128 72.23 -2.63 2.05
CA LEU A 128 71.88 -3.84 2.80
C LEU A 128 71.84 -5.07 1.91
N ARG A 129 71.31 -4.96 0.68
CA ARG A 129 71.27 -6.04 -0.31
C ARG A 129 72.66 -6.38 -0.86
N GLU A 130 73.52 -5.38 -0.99
CA GLU A 130 74.91 -5.56 -1.44
C GLU A 130 75.84 -6.12 -0.36
N ARG A 131 75.34 -6.48 0.83
CA ARG A 131 76.19 -7.08 1.86
C ARG A 131 76.82 -8.38 1.35
N PRO A 132 78.16 -8.50 1.38
CA PRO A 132 78.87 -9.73 1.03
C PRO A 132 78.38 -10.90 1.89
N ALA A 133 78.29 -12.10 1.30
CA ALA A 133 77.92 -13.31 2.01
C ALA A 133 78.91 -13.54 3.16
N LEU A 134 78.41 -13.56 4.39
CA LEU A 134 79.21 -13.90 5.57
C LEU A 134 79.36 -15.41 5.63
N THR A 135 80.50 -15.92 5.20
CA THR A 135 80.85 -17.34 5.26
C THR A 135 81.38 -17.69 6.66
N GLY A 136 80.46 -17.96 7.59
CA GLY A 136 80.78 -18.57 8.90
C GLY A 136 80.53 -17.70 10.13
N ALA A 137 80.42 -18.36 11.29
CA ALA A 137 79.99 -17.76 12.56
C ALA A 137 81.01 -16.76 13.14
N ASP A 138 82.30 -16.95 12.91
CA ASP A 138 83.34 -16.04 13.42
C ASP A 138 83.38 -14.72 12.62
N ALA A 139 83.21 -14.79 11.29
CA ALA A 139 83.08 -13.62 10.42
C ALA A 139 81.82 -12.79 10.77
N TYR A 140 80.75 -13.43 11.23
CA TYR A 140 79.56 -12.74 11.73
C TYR A 140 79.82 -12.01 13.04
N ARG A 141 80.51 -12.65 13.99
CA ARG A 141 80.79 -12.08 15.33
C ARG A 141 81.73 -10.87 15.26
N GLN A 142 82.71 -10.90 14.34
CA GLN A 142 83.64 -9.78 14.15
C GLN A 142 82.93 -8.56 13.55
N ARG A 143 82.06 -8.75 12.56
CA ARG A 143 81.25 -7.68 11.98
C ARG A 143 80.33 -6.98 12.99
N LEU A 144 79.75 -7.74 13.92
CA LEU A 144 78.90 -7.20 14.99
C LEU A 144 79.68 -6.29 15.96
N ARG A 145 80.97 -6.54 16.14
CA ARG A 145 81.85 -5.67 16.95
C ARG A 145 82.21 -4.38 16.21
N ASP A 146 82.30 -4.44 14.89
CA ASP A 146 82.72 -3.31 14.04
C ASP A 146 81.57 -2.44 13.51
N THR A 147 80.31 -2.81 13.75
CA THR A 147 79.16 -2.01 13.29
C THR A 147 78.77 -0.99 14.35
N ASP A 148 79.20 0.27 14.18
CA ASP A 148 78.72 1.39 15.00
C ASP A 148 77.19 1.54 14.90
N ALA A 149 76.58 2.01 16.00
CA ALA A 149 75.13 2.17 16.13
C ALA A 149 74.54 3.02 14.99
N LEU A 150 73.53 2.49 14.30
CA LEU A 150 72.80 3.21 13.26
C LEU A 150 72.14 4.46 13.86
N PRO A 151 72.20 5.63 13.20
CA PRO A 151 71.56 6.85 13.68
C PRO A 151 70.05 6.67 13.75
N ALA A 152 69.44 7.11 14.86
CA ALA A 152 68.00 7.02 15.08
C ALA A 152 67.24 7.82 14.00
N THR A 153 66.47 7.13 13.16
CA THR A 153 65.59 7.77 12.18
C THR A 153 64.39 8.38 12.90
N GLY A 154 64.54 9.62 13.33
CA GLY A 154 63.52 10.37 14.08
C GLY A 154 63.49 11.84 13.70
N GLN A 155 63.32 12.15 12.41
CA GLN A 155 62.94 13.51 12.00
C GLN A 155 61.41 13.60 11.96
N GLN A 156 60.87 14.06 13.07
CA GLN A 156 59.49 14.48 13.26
C GLN A 156 59.18 15.65 12.31
N PRO A 157 58.05 15.64 11.57
CA PRO A 157 57.69 16.78 10.73
C PRO A 157 57.38 17.98 11.62
N THR A 158 58.01 19.10 11.32
CA THR A 158 57.72 20.38 11.98
C THR A 158 56.26 20.75 11.75
N ASP A 159 55.47 20.69 12.82
CA ASP A 159 54.16 21.31 12.91
C ASP A 159 54.31 22.84 12.76
N LYS A 160 54.05 23.34 11.55
CA LYS A 160 53.84 24.75 11.26
C LYS A 160 52.45 24.95 10.64
N ARG A 161 51.39 24.53 11.33
CA ARG A 161 50.02 24.96 10.97
C ARG A 161 49.10 25.12 12.18
N ARG A 162 49.57 25.81 13.21
CA ARG A 162 48.72 26.32 14.30
C ARG A 162 49.09 27.76 14.63
N SER A 163 48.69 28.68 13.75
CA SER A 163 48.54 30.11 14.04
C SER A 163 47.90 30.81 12.83
N GLN A 164 46.58 30.71 12.72
CA GLN A 164 45.79 31.76 12.08
C GLN A 164 44.66 32.13 13.05
N PRO A 165 44.60 33.39 13.53
CA PRO A 165 43.46 33.89 14.27
C PRO A 165 42.32 34.20 13.28
N VAL A 166 41.11 33.87 13.69
CA VAL A 166 39.87 34.22 13.00
C VAL A 166 39.46 35.59 13.52
N ASP A 167 39.43 36.58 12.64
CA ASP A 167 38.52 37.73 12.72
C ASP A 167 37.35 37.48 11.76
#